data_AF-A0A2T7X7J3-F1
#
_entry.id   AF-A0A2T7X7J3-F1
#
_cell.length_a   1.000
_cell.length_b   1.000
_cell.length_c   1.000
_cell.angle_alpha   90.00
_cell.angle_beta   90.00
_cell.angle_gamma   90.00
#
_symmetry.space_group_name_H-M   'P 1'
#
loop_
_entity.id
_entity.type
_entity.pdbx_description
1 polymer ?
#
loop_
_entity_poly.entity_id
_entity_poly.type
_entity_poly.pdbx_seq_one_letter_code
_entity_poly.pdbx_strand_id
1 'polypeptide(L)'
;MTGLSELFPNGPRDGASGRAPLDDHHTVRRLREMIGEPRDARGPVRPLADTNELMRRVEVAAQNAAPIAAGSADAGRPAKRSRRRWDPLATSVGALAVVAVVAAAAVGGVQMATASPAASSLVSLEADEATLQNAHQALTSTRNRIVADIETQTAAAASLRSALVSTSTAPDPASDGGGVIAVTDPAALASAVAAVDVYAAGLAAITVPKLPAEYRRGDIDEESLEDVGSAIDRAQEKLVALDGATTEMRSIRTQFDALRPPADAAVAAYAGSFVGAAEAAKSAYPEADEALKARLSEAAARIGATGLWGPGGATALQGYHDAFVAVVADQARVDAEQEQEQSSRETARRPVTEETTPPADPTTPTDPPAPETPVDPETPPEGEGTP
;
A
#
# COMPACT_ATOMS: atom_id res chain seq x y z
N MET A 1 17.39 -26.36 14.78
CA MET A 1 16.47 -26.76 13.70
C MET A 1 15.07 -26.82 14.29
N THR A 2 14.33 -25.71 14.19
CA THR A 2 12.96 -25.55 14.66
C THR A 2 12.01 -25.74 13.49
N GLY A 3 10.97 -26.55 13.69
CA GLY A 3 10.04 -26.97 12.63
C GLY A 3 8.89 -26.00 12.42
N LEU A 4 8.35 -25.99 11.20
CA LEU A 4 7.24 -25.17 10.70
C LEU A 4 5.93 -25.19 11.53
N SER A 5 5.83 -26.02 12.56
CA SER A 5 4.68 -26.08 13.47
C SER A 5 4.69 -25.01 14.57
N GLU A 6 5.78 -24.25 14.75
CA GLU A 6 5.84 -23.12 15.70
C GLU A 6 5.39 -21.77 15.10
N LEU A 7 5.12 -21.72 13.79
CA LEU A 7 4.80 -20.46 13.08
C LEU A 7 3.32 -20.05 13.14
N PHE A 8 2.42 -20.87 13.71
CA PHE A 8 1.00 -20.50 13.82
C PHE A 8 0.35 -21.02 15.12
N PRO A 9 0.62 -20.43 16.30
CA PRO A 9 0.01 -20.89 17.54
C PRO A 9 -1.47 -20.48 17.71
N ASN A 10 -2.02 -19.59 16.88
CA ASN A 10 -3.40 -19.11 17.05
C ASN A 10 -4.07 -18.76 15.71
N GLY A 11 -4.65 -19.77 15.05
CA GLY A 11 -5.66 -19.56 14.00
C GLY A 11 -7.07 -19.79 14.58
N PRO A 12 -8.05 -18.92 14.32
CA PRO A 12 -9.34 -18.95 15.00
C PRO A 12 -10.19 -20.11 14.48
N ARG A 13 -10.48 -21.07 15.35
CA ARG A 13 -11.72 -21.85 15.28
C ARG A 13 -12.58 -21.51 16.48
N ASP A 14 -13.73 -20.93 16.13
CA ASP A 14 -15.05 -21.23 16.67
C ASP A 14 -15.30 -21.02 18.17
N GLY A 15 -15.84 -19.84 18.45
CA GLY A 15 -16.86 -19.59 19.46
C GLY A 15 -17.37 -18.18 19.25
N ALA A 16 -18.66 -17.83 19.26
CA ALA A 16 -19.89 -18.50 19.60
C ALA A 16 -21.02 -17.51 19.19
N SER A 17 -22.25 -18.02 19.16
CA SER A 17 -23.48 -17.27 19.47
C SER A 17 -23.87 -16.01 18.67
N GLY A 18 -24.98 -16.14 17.93
CA GLY A 18 -26.13 -15.25 18.15
C GLY A 18 -26.26 -14.01 17.29
N ARG A 19 -26.58 -14.16 16.00
CA ARG A 19 -27.36 -13.16 15.24
C ARG A 19 -28.24 -13.86 14.21
N ALA A 20 -29.50 -13.46 14.18
CA ALA A 20 -30.56 -14.08 13.39
C ALA A 20 -30.21 -14.13 11.89
N PRO A 21 -30.57 -15.22 11.18
CA PRO A 21 -30.38 -15.29 9.74
C PRO A 21 -31.32 -14.28 9.08
N LEU A 22 -30.76 -13.22 8.49
CA LEU A 22 -31.46 -12.43 7.49
C LEU A 22 -31.66 -13.32 6.27
N ASP A 23 -32.92 -13.47 5.89
CA ASP A 23 -33.40 -14.39 4.87
C ASP A 23 -32.88 -13.97 3.49
N ASP A 24 -31.74 -14.53 3.08
CA ASP A 24 -31.01 -14.23 1.82
C ASP A 24 -31.86 -14.44 0.56
N HIS A 25 -32.99 -15.14 0.67
CA HIS A 25 -33.89 -15.37 -0.45
C HIS A 25 -34.59 -14.09 -0.94
N HIS A 26 -34.83 -13.12 -0.06
CA HIS A 26 -35.46 -11.84 -0.46
C HIS A 26 -34.49 -10.91 -1.20
N THR A 27 -33.23 -10.88 -0.79
CA THR A 27 -32.15 -10.10 -1.43
C THR A 27 -31.82 -10.66 -2.82
N VAL A 28 -31.74 -11.99 -2.96
CA VAL A 28 -31.45 -12.66 -4.24
C VAL A 28 -32.58 -12.46 -5.24
N ARG A 29 -33.85 -12.51 -4.80
CA ARG A 29 -35.00 -12.28 -5.69
C ARG A 29 -35.07 -10.83 -6.19
N ARG A 30 -34.79 -9.85 -5.31
CA ARG A 30 -34.79 -8.42 -5.66
C ARG A 30 -33.65 -8.05 -6.60
N LEU A 31 -32.48 -8.68 -6.44
CA LEU A 31 -31.35 -8.54 -7.38
C LEU A 31 -31.66 -9.15 -8.75
N ARG A 32 -32.37 -10.28 -8.80
CA ARG A 32 -32.80 -10.94 -10.05
C ARG A 32 -33.87 -10.12 -10.80
N GLU A 33 -34.74 -9.41 -10.09
CA GLU A 33 -35.73 -8.49 -10.68
C GLU A 33 -35.09 -7.18 -11.20
N MET A 34 -34.02 -6.66 -10.57
CA MET A 34 -33.35 -5.43 -11.02
C MET A 34 -32.32 -5.62 -12.13
N ILE A 35 -31.63 -6.76 -12.17
CA ILE A 35 -30.44 -6.96 -13.03
C ILE A 35 -30.76 -7.90 -14.21
N GLY A 36 -31.94 -8.53 -14.20
CA GLY A 36 -32.32 -9.55 -15.17
C GLY A 36 -31.73 -10.93 -14.82
N GLU A 37 -32.26 -11.98 -15.46
CA GLU A 37 -31.78 -13.35 -15.24
C GLU A 37 -30.30 -13.48 -15.63
N PRO A 38 -29.45 -14.06 -14.76
CA PRO A 38 -28.07 -14.34 -15.13
C PRO A 38 -28.07 -15.29 -16.33
N ARG A 39 -27.37 -14.91 -17.40
CA ARG A 39 -27.17 -15.77 -18.56
C ARG A 39 -26.49 -17.06 -18.10
N ASP A 40 -27.20 -18.18 -18.23
CA ASP A 40 -26.62 -19.52 -18.06
C ASP A 40 -25.47 -19.70 -19.05
N ALA A 41 -24.25 -19.54 -18.58
CA ALA A 41 -23.03 -19.87 -19.31
C ALA A 41 -22.84 -21.39 -19.32
N ARG A 42 -23.71 -22.11 -20.04
CA ARG A 42 -23.47 -23.49 -20.46
C ARG A 42 -23.08 -23.51 -21.94
N GLY A 43 -21.88 -23.00 -22.20
CA GLY A 43 -21.08 -23.37 -23.37
C GLY A 43 -19.91 -24.26 -22.93
N PRO A 44 -19.43 -25.20 -23.75
CA PRO A 44 -18.39 -26.15 -23.34
C PRO A 44 -17.06 -25.44 -23.09
N VAL A 45 -16.71 -25.28 -21.81
CA VAL A 45 -15.40 -24.82 -21.36
C VAL A 45 -14.40 -25.95 -21.61
N ARG A 46 -13.44 -25.72 -22.53
CA ARG A 46 -12.20 -26.51 -22.56
C ARG A 46 -11.45 -26.26 -21.25
N PRO A 47 -11.06 -27.30 -20.49
CA PRO A 47 -10.52 -27.12 -19.15
C PRO A 47 -9.11 -26.51 -19.16
N LEU A 48 -8.90 -25.47 -18.35
CA LEU A 48 -7.62 -24.90 -17.87
C LEU A 48 -6.82 -25.89 -16.98
N ALA A 49 -6.93 -27.19 -17.24
CA ALA A 49 -6.27 -28.23 -16.45
C ALA A 49 -4.80 -28.46 -16.86
N ASP A 50 -4.37 -27.92 -18.02
CA ASP A 50 -3.04 -28.22 -18.56
C ASP A 50 -1.90 -27.43 -17.90
N THR A 51 -2.13 -26.25 -17.32
CA THR A 51 -1.06 -25.46 -16.71
C THR A 51 -0.57 -26.04 -15.38
N ASN A 52 -1.48 -26.56 -14.55
CA ASN A 52 -1.13 -27.22 -13.30
C ASN A 52 -0.51 -28.61 -13.53
N GLU A 53 -0.97 -29.32 -14.56
CA GLU A 53 -0.39 -30.61 -14.98
C GLU A 53 1.00 -30.41 -15.60
N LEU A 54 1.22 -29.31 -16.35
CA LEU A 54 2.54 -28.92 -16.86
C LEU A 54 3.50 -28.52 -15.74
N MET A 55 3.08 -27.69 -14.78
CA MET A 55 3.92 -27.35 -13.62
C MET A 55 4.28 -28.59 -12.81
N ARG A 56 3.33 -29.51 -12.60
CA ARG A 56 3.58 -30.79 -11.93
C ARG A 56 4.54 -31.68 -12.72
N ARG A 57 4.48 -31.70 -14.05
CA ARG A 57 5.44 -32.46 -14.88
C ARG A 57 6.84 -31.85 -14.87
N VAL A 58 6.94 -30.52 -14.84
CA VAL A 58 8.22 -29.80 -14.72
C VAL A 58 8.83 -30.02 -13.33
N GLU A 59 8.04 -29.99 -12.27
CA GLU A 59 8.50 -30.24 -10.91
C GLU A 59 8.94 -31.70 -10.71
N VAL A 60 8.23 -32.66 -11.31
CA VAL A 60 8.63 -34.07 -11.34
C VAL A 60 9.89 -34.28 -12.20
N ALA A 61 10.09 -33.53 -13.28
CA ALA A 61 11.31 -33.58 -14.09
C ALA A 61 12.52 -33.00 -13.34
N ALA A 62 12.33 -31.88 -12.62
CA ALA A 62 13.36 -31.26 -11.79
C ALA A 62 13.78 -32.17 -10.62
N GLN A 63 12.83 -32.89 -9.99
CA GLN A 63 13.12 -33.84 -8.91
C GLN A 63 13.82 -35.12 -9.39
N ASN A 64 13.71 -35.47 -10.68
CA ASN A 64 14.34 -36.67 -11.26
C ASN A 64 15.64 -36.37 -12.03
N ALA A 65 16.04 -35.10 -12.15
CA ALA A 65 17.33 -34.70 -12.71
C ALA A 65 18.44 -34.90 -11.66
N ALA A 66 18.86 -36.15 -11.45
CA ALA A 66 20.03 -36.45 -10.63
C ALA A 66 21.32 -36.31 -11.46
N PRO A 67 22.35 -35.58 -10.97
CA PRO A 67 23.66 -35.58 -11.59
C PRO A 67 24.35 -36.93 -11.41
N ILE A 68 24.91 -37.48 -12.48
CA ILE A 68 25.81 -38.65 -12.41
C ILE A 68 27.16 -38.14 -11.91
N ALA A 69 27.41 -38.30 -10.60
CA ALA A 69 28.75 -38.24 -10.03
C ALA A 69 28.91 -39.30 -8.94
N ALA A 70 30.05 -39.97 -8.99
CA ALA A 70 30.38 -41.18 -8.25
C ALA A 70 30.64 -40.93 -6.76
N GLY A 71 30.27 -41.92 -5.93
CA GLY A 71 30.98 -42.30 -4.71
C GLY A 71 30.74 -41.47 -3.45
N SER A 72 29.91 -41.97 -2.53
CA SER A 72 30.30 -42.37 -1.17
C SER A 72 29.07 -42.74 -0.33
N ALA A 73 29.21 -43.80 0.45
CA ALA A 73 28.22 -44.34 1.37
C ALA A 73 28.05 -43.43 2.60
N ASP A 74 26.82 -43.20 3.05
CA ASP A 74 26.36 -43.72 4.34
C ASP A 74 24.82 -43.67 4.52
N ALA A 75 24.38 -44.48 5.48
CA ALA A 75 23.06 -45.02 5.80
C ALA A 75 21.77 -44.14 5.72
N GLY A 76 20.72 -44.77 5.17
CA GLY A 76 19.31 -44.46 5.44
C GLY A 76 18.38 -45.49 4.82
N ARG A 77 17.76 -46.37 5.63
CA ARG A 77 16.89 -47.49 5.20
C ARG A 77 15.88 -47.10 4.10
N PRO A 78 15.75 -47.87 3.00
CA PRO A 78 14.71 -47.62 2.01
C PRO A 78 13.33 -48.06 2.53
N ALA A 79 12.35 -47.17 2.42
CA ALA A 79 10.94 -47.52 2.62
C ALA A 79 10.51 -48.61 1.63
N LYS A 80 9.79 -49.63 2.14
CA LYS A 80 9.27 -50.77 1.35
C LYS A 80 8.51 -50.25 0.12
N ARG A 81 9.10 -50.41 -1.07
CA ARG A 81 8.45 -50.13 -2.35
C ARG A 81 7.30 -51.12 -2.56
N SER A 82 6.10 -50.56 -2.71
CA SER A 82 4.92 -51.26 -3.21
C SER A 82 5.22 -51.89 -4.58
N ARG A 83 4.87 -53.17 -4.74
CA ARG A 83 5.06 -53.91 -6.01
C ARG A 83 4.14 -53.31 -7.08
N ARG A 84 4.71 -52.53 -8.01
CA ARG A 84 4.05 -52.12 -9.25
C ARG A 84 3.73 -53.38 -10.07
N ARG A 85 2.44 -53.60 -10.32
CA ARG A 85 1.98 -54.60 -11.29
C ARG A 85 2.42 -54.13 -12.68
N TRP A 86 3.07 -55.04 -13.42
CA TRP A 86 3.37 -54.83 -14.83
C TRP A 86 2.05 -54.76 -15.60
N ASP A 87 1.79 -53.62 -16.21
CA ASP A 87 0.64 -53.40 -17.08
C ASP A 87 1.12 -53.47 -18.54
N PRO A 88 0.93 -54.60 -19.24
CA PRO A 88 1.44 -54.83 -20.60
C PRO A 88 0.77 -53.93 -21.66
N LEU A 89 -0.30 -53.22 -21.32
CA LEU A 89 -0.95 -52.25 -22.21
C LEU A 89 -0.23 -50.89 -22.24
N ALA A 90 0.49 -50.51 -21.19
CA ALA A 90 1.27 -49.27 -21.18
C ALA A 90 2.54 -49.39 -22.05
N THR A 91 3.08 -50.60 -22.22
CA THR A 91 4.29 -50.86 -23.01
C THR A 91 4.02 -50.86 -24.52
N SER A 92 2.82 -51.25 -24.95
CA SER A 92 2.43 -51.23 -26.37
C SER A 92 2.11 -49.83 -26.88
N VAL A 93 1.52 -48.96 -26.05
CA VAL A 93 1.29 -47.54 -26.40
C VAL A 93 2.60 -46.76 -26.50
N GLY A 94 3.57 -47.04 -25.61
CA GLY A 94 4.91 -46.47 -25.69
C GLY A 94 5.67 -46.86 -26.96
N ALA A 95 5.55 -48.12 -27.39
CA ALA A 95 6.19 -48.60 -28.62
C ALA A 95 5.56 -48.00 -29.90
N LEU A 96 4.23 -47.84 -29.94
CA LEU A 96 3.55 -47.19 -31.07
C LEU A 96 3.87 -45.69 -31.15
N ALA A 97 4.02 -45.00 -30.01
CA ALA A 97 4.45 -43.61 -29.98
C ALA A 97 5.87 -43.43 -30.51
N VAL A 98 6.81 -44.33 -30.17
CA VAL A 98 8.18 -44.30 -30.70
C VAL A 98 8.19 -44.56 -32.21
N VAL A 99 7.41 -45.53 -32.71
CA VAL A 99 7.30 -45.80 -34.15
C VAL A 99 6.66 -44.63 -34.91
N ALA A 100 5.66 -43.95 -34.33
CA ALA A 100 5.05 -42.76 -34.91
C ALA A 100 6.04 -41.57 -34.96
N VAL A 101 6.85 -41.37 -33.91
CA VAL A 101 7.91 -40.34 -33.89
C VAL A 101 9.01 -40.65 -34.90
N VAL A 102 9.42 -41.92 -35.04
CA VAL A 102 10.43 -42.34 -36.03
C VAL A 102 9.89 -42.22 -37.47
N ALA A 103 8.61 -42.54 -37.69
CA ALA A 103 7.97 -42.36 -38.99
C ALA A 103 7.78 -40.88 -39.36
N ALA A 104 7.41 -40.02 -38.40
CA ALA A 104 7.32 -38.58 -38.60
C ALA A 104 8.71 -37.95 -38.85
N ALA A 105 9.75 -38.42 -38.17
CA ALA A 105 11.14 -38.00 -38.41
C ALA A 105 11.65 -38.42 -39.81
N ALA A 106 11.25 -39.61 -40.29
CA ALA A 106 11.65 -40.10 -41.61
C ALA A 106 10.95 -39.36 -42.77
N VAL A 107 9.68 -38.97 -42.62
CA VAL A 107 8.95 -38.19 -43.64
C VAL A 107 9.36 -36.71 -43.62
N GLY A 108 9.67 -36.14 -42.45
CA GLY A 108 10.25 -34.79 -42.33
C GLY A 108 11.65 -34.68 -42.95
N GLY A 109 12.48 -35.73 -42.82
CA GLY A 109 13.85 -35.75 -43.34
C GLY A 109 13.97 -35.69 -44.88
N VAL A 110 12.95 -36.17 -45.62
CA VAL A 110 13.01 -36.22 -47.10
C VAL A 110 12.51 -34.92 -47.74
N GLN A 111 11.61 -34.16 -47.11
CA GLN A 111 11.26 -32.81 -47.56
C GLN A 111 12.29 -31.74 -47.13
N MET A 112 13.02 -31.98 -46.03
CA MET A 112 14.17 -31.14 -45.66
C MET A 112 15.37 -31.26 -46.62
N ALA A 113 15.46 -32.31 -47.44
CA ALA A 113 16.55 -32.47 -48.40
C ALA A 113 16.42 -31.56 -49.64
N THR A 114 15.26 -30.94 -49.86
CA THR A 114 15.02 -29.97 -50.95
C THR A 114 14.65 -28.57 -50.44
N ALA A 115 14.58 -28.38 -49.11
CA ALA A 115 14.36 -27.07 -48.53
C ALA A 115 15.64 -26.26 -48.62
N SER A 116 15.57 -25.07 -49.22
CA SER A 116 16.69 -24.13 -49.24
C SER A 116 17.13 -23.82 -47.79
N PRO A 117 18.44 -23.79 -47.48
CA PRO A 117 18.93 -23.34 -46.17
C PRO A 117 18.37 -21.98 -45.74
N ALA A 118 18.08 -21.09 -46.71
CA ALA A 118 17.43 -19.81 -46.46
C ALA A 118 16.03 -19.99 -45.85
N ALA A 119 15.23 -20.94 -46.36
CA ALA A 119 13.88 -21.22 -45.84
C ALA A 119 13.92 -21.73 -44.39
N SER A 120 14.89 -22.57 -44.02
CA SER A 120 15.06 -23.00 -42.62
C SER A 120 15.50 -21.86 -41.69
N SER A 121 16.34 -20.96 -42.21
CA SER A 121 16.83 -19.79 -41.46
C SER A 121 15.72 -18.76 -41.25
N LEU A 122 14.83 -18.59 -42.21
CA LEU A 122 13.63 -17.75 -42.07
C LEU A 122 12.71 -18.23 -40.96
N VAL A 123 12.47 -19.55 -40.85
CA VAL A 123 11.65 -20.09 -39.74
C VAL A 123 12.30 -19.78 -38.38
N SER A 124 13.62 -19.86 -38.28
CA SER A 124 14.34 -19.45 -37.06
C SER A 124 14.20 -17.95 -36.80
N LEU A 125 14.34 -17.11 -37.84
CA LEU A 125 14.17 -15.67 -37.75
C LEU A 125 12.75 -15.31 -37.27
N GLU A 126 11.71 -15.92 -37.84
CA GLU A 126 10.32 -15.69 -37.42
C GLU A 126 10.09 -16.09 -35.95
N ALA A 127 10.73 -17.17 -35.48
CA ALA A 127 10.68 -17.56 -34.08
C ALA A 127 11.37 -16.55 -33.17
N ASP A 128 12.52 -16.01 -33.58
CA ASP A 128 13.23 -14.95 -32.86
C ASP A 128 12.42 -13.64 -32.87
N GLU A 129 11.75 -13.31 -33.96
CA GLU A 129 10.88 -12.14 -34.10
C GLU A 129 9.66 -12.22 -33.18
N ALA A 130 9.01 -13.38 -33.11
CA ALA A 130 7.94 -13.63 -32.15
C ALA A 130 8.44 -13.51 -30.70
N THR A 131 9.65 -14.01 -30.41
CA THR A 131 10.29 -13.87 -29.10
C THR A 131 10.56 -12.41 -28.75
N LEU A 132 11.09 -11.62 -29.70
CA LEU A 132 11.33 -10.18 -29.56
C LEU A 132 10.06 -9.40 -29.27
N GLN A 133 8.96 -9.67 -29.98
CA GLN A 133 7.67 -9.02 -29.76
C GLN A 133 7.13 -9.30 -28.35
N ASN A 134 7.13 -10.58 -27.94
CA ASN A 134 6.69 -10.98 -26.61
C ASN A 134 7.54 -10.36 -25.49
N ALA A 135 8.87 -10.38 -25.65
CA ALA A 135 9.80 -9.77 -24.70
C ALA A 135 9.60 -8.25 -24.60
N HIS A 136 9.41 -7.56 -25.72
CA HIS A 136 9.14 -6.13 -25.75
C HIS A 136 7.80 -5.78 -25.07
N GLN A 137 6.74 -6.55 -25.32
CA GLN A 137 5.44 -6.35 -24.67
C GLN A 137 5.52 -6.58 -23.15
N ALA A 138 6.21 -7.63 -22.71
CA ALA A 138 6.41 -7.93 -21.29
C ALA A 138 7.20 -6.81 -20.59
N LEU A 139 8.25 -6.31 -21.23
CA LEU A 139 9.06 -5.21 -20.73
C LEU A 139 8.26 -3.89 -20.66
N THR A 140 7.42 -3.63 -21.67
CA THR A 140 6.52 -2.47 -21.69
C THR A 140 5.50 -2.51 -20.56
N SER A 141 4.85 -3.66 -20.35
CA SER A 141 3.92 -3.86 -19.23
C SER A 141 4.60 -3.66 -17.88
N THR A 142 5.80 -4.23 -17.70
CA THR A 142 6.59 -4.09 -16.48
C THR A 142 6.96 -2.64 -16.22
N ARG A 143 7.44 -1.92 -17.24
CA ARG A 143 7.77 -0.49 -17.14
C ARG A 143 6.55 0.33 -16.72
N ASN A 144 5.43 0.16 -17.40
CA ASN A 144 4.21 0.91 -17.12
C ASN A 144 3.72 0.66 -15.70
N ARG A 145 3.81 -0.58 -15.21
CA ARG A 145 3.47 -0.93 -13.84
C ARG A 145 4.41 -0.25 -12.83
N ILE A 146 5.72 -0.26 -13.06
CA ILE A 146 6.68 0.43 -12.19
C ILE A 146 6.38 1.93 -12.12
N VAL A 147 6.11 2.57 -13.26
CA VAL A 147 5.75 4.00 -13.30
C VAL A 147 4.47 4.28 -12.51
N ALA A 148 3.41 3.50 -12.74
CA ALA A 148 2.15 3.66 -12.02
C ALA A 148 2.29 3.39 -10.51
N ASP A 149 3.11 2.40 -10.12
CA ASP A 149 3.41 2.09 -8.72
C ASP A 149 4.16 3.27 -8.05
N ILE A 150 5.15 3.87 -8.72
CA ILE A 150 5.89 5.05 -8.24
C ILE A 150 4.93 6.24 -8.03
N GLU A 151 4.08 6.54 -9.02
CA GLU A 151 3.10 7.62 -8.92
C GLU A 151 2.14 7.42 -7.74
N THR A 152 1.58 6.22 -7.61
CA THR A 152 0.66 5.85 -6.52
C THR A 152 1.33 5.97 -5.16
N GLN A 153 2.55 5.47 -5.02
CA GLN A 153 3.29 5.51 -3.76
C GLN A 153 3.75 6.92 -3.40
N THR A 154 4.08 7.75 -4.39
CA THR A 154 4.41 9.17 -4.19
C THR A 154 3.20 9.93 -3.64
N ALA A 155 2.02 9.73 -4.22
CA ALA A 155 0.78 10.33 -3.74
C ALA A 155 0.43 9.87 -2.31
N ALA A 156 0.61 8.58 -2.02
CA ALA A 156 0.40 8.04 -0.67
C ALA A 156 1.37 8.63 0.36
N ALA A 157 2.65 8.78 0.01
CA ALA A 157 3.66 9.40 0.87
C ALA A 157 3.34 10.87 1.16
N ALA A 158 2.94 11.64 0.13
CA ALA A 158 2.54 13.04 0.30
C ALA A 158 1.30 13.18 1.20
N SER A 159 0.28 12.34 0.99
CA SER A 159 -0.93 12.31 1.81
C SER A 159 -0.63 11.97 3.27
N LEU A 160 0.15 10.91 3.51
CA LEU A 160 0.58 10.53 4.86
C LEU A 160 1.38 11.65 5.51
N ARG A 161 2.35 12.22 4.81
CA ARG A 161 3.14 13.35 5.31
C ARG A 161 2.26 14.51 5.75
N SER A 162 1.28 14.89 4.93
CA SER A 162 0.34 15.97 5.25
C SER A 162 -0.45 15.64 6.51
N ALA A 163 -0.98 14.42 6.63
CA ALA A 163 -1.76 13.98 7.79
C ALA A 163 -0.92 13.96 9.08
N LEU A 164 0.33 13.49 9.01
CA LEU A 164 1.25 13.49 10.16
C LEU A 164 1.48 14.91 10.70
N VAL A 165 1.71 15.88 9.80
CA VAL A 165 1.95 17.28 10.21
C VAL A 165 0.67 17.95 10.70
N SER A 166 -0.45 17.80 9.97
CA SER A 166 -1.69 18.51 10.29
C SER A 166 -2.34 18.06 11.60
N THR A 167 -2.04 16.85 12.07
CA THR A 167 -2.58 16.28 13.31
C THR A 167 -1.60 16.30 14.48
N SER A 168 -0.41 16.89 14.29
CA SER A 168 0.66 16.87 15.29
C SER A 168 0.44 17.83 16.46
N THR A 169 -0.32 18.90 16.24
CA THR A 169 -0.53 19.98 17.21
C THR A 169 -1.98 20.39 17.26
N ALA A 170 -2.45 20.79 18.44
CA ALA A 170 -3.76 21.35 18.67
C ALA A 170 -3.64 22.78 19.24
N PRO A 171 -4.62 23.66 19.03
CA PRO A 171 -4.68 24.93 19.75
C PRO A 171 -4.74 24.71 21.27
N ASP A 172 -4.00 25.53 22.02
CA ASP A 172 -4.06 25.54 23.48
C ASP A 172 -5.24 26.40 23.96
N PRO A 173 -6.30 25.80 24.54
CA PRO A 173 -7.45 26.58 25.02
C PRO A 173 -7.12 27.46 26.24
N ALA A 174 -6.02 27.20 26.95
CA ALA A 174 -5.58 28.02 28.08
C ALA A 174 -4.66 29.18 27.67
N SER A 175 -4.28 29.27 26.39
CA SER A 175 -3.37 30.29 25.90
C SER A 175 -4.11 31.43 25.18
N ASP A 176 -4.07 32.62 25.76
CA ASP A 176 -4.65 33.84 25.17
C ASP A 176 -3.99 34.28 23.84
N GLY A 177 -2.83 33.70 23.48
CA GLY A 177 -1.98 34.15 22.38
C GLY A 177 -1.88 33.19 21.19
N GLY A 178 -2.76 32.20 21.07
CA GLY A 178 -2.69 31.20 19.99
C GLY A 178 -1.57 30.17 20.19
N GLY A 179 -1.28 29.83 21.45
CA GLY A 179 -0.38 28.72 21.79
C GLY A 179 -0.85 27.40 21.18
N VAL A 180 0.08 26.46 21.04
CA VAL A 180 -0.21 25.11 20.53
C VAL A 180 0.33 24.05 21.49
N ILE A 181 -0.42 22.97 21.63
CA ILE A 181 -0.06 21.79 22.43
C ILE A 181 0.30 20.66 21.48
N ALA A 182 1.37 19.93 21.79
CA ALA A 182 1.72 18.71 21.07
C ALA A 182 0.68 17.60 21.35
N VAL A 183 0.07 17.08 20.30
CA VAL A 183 -0.93 15.99 20.36
C VAL A 183 -0.25 14.62 20.41
N THR A 184 0.96 14.54 19.88
CA THR A 184 1.75 13.31 19.71
C THR A 184 3.16 13.50 20.22
N ASP A 185 3.92 12.41 20.38
CA ASP A 185 5.33 12.49 20.74
C ASP A 185 6.13 13.17 19.61
N PRO A 186 6.73 14.35 19.86
CA PRO A 186 7.44 15.11 18.83
C PRO A 186 8.67 14.37 18.29
N ALA A 187 9.33 13.55 19.10
CA ALA A 187 10.50 12.79 18.66
C ALA A 187 10.09 11.64 17.72
N ALA A 188 9.03 10.91 18.08
CA ALA A 188 8.47 9.85 17.24
C ALA A 188 7.92 10.42 15.92
N LEU A 189 7.21 11.55 15.98
CA LEU A 189 6.71 12.26 14.81
C LEU A 189 7.84 12.69 13.87
N ALA A 190 8.88 13.34 14.40
CA ALA A 190 10.02 13.80 13.60
C ALA A 190 10.71 12.64 12.88
N SER A 191 10.87 11.50 13.55
CA SER A 191 11.42 10.28 12.97
C SER A 191 10.54 9.73 11.83
N ALA A 192 9.22 9.65 12.03
CA ALA A 192 8.29 9.19 11.00
C ALA A 192 8.26 10.14 9.79
N VAL A 193 8.20 11.45 10.02
CA VAL A 193 8.23 12.45 8.93
C VAL A 193 9.53 12.36 8.14
N ALA A 194 10.68 12.29 8.81
CA ALA A 194 11.98 12.14 8.16
C ALA A 194 12.05 10.86 7.32
N ALA A 195 11.52 9.74 7.83
CA ALA A 195 11.50 8.49 7.09
C ALA A 195 10.57 8.54 5.86
N VAL A 196 9.41 9.19 5.97
CA VAL A 196 8.51 9.44 4.82
C VAL A 196 9.18 10.35 3.79
N ASP A 197 9.92 11.37 4.22
CA ASP A 197 10.66 12.26 3.32
C ASP A 197 11.80 11.52 2.60
N VAL A 198 12.57 10.69 3.30
CA VAL A 198 13.62 9.84 2.70
C VAL A 198 13.01 8.87 1.69
N TYR A 199 11.86 8.27 2.00
CA TYR A 199 11.14 7.40 1.09
C TYR A 199 10.66 8.14 -0.17
N ALA A 200 10.04 9.31 0.00
CA ALA A 200 9.60 10.14 -1.12
C ALA A 200 10.77 10.60 -2.01
N ALA A 201 11.89 11.01 -1.40
CA ALA A 201 13.12 11.34 -2.12
C ALA A 201 13.70 10.12 -2.87
N GLY A 202 13.66 8.93 -2.24
CA GLY A 202 14.06 7.67 -2.86
C GLY A 202 13.22 7.32 -4.08
N LEU A 203 11.90 7.48 -3.99
CA LEU A 203 10.98 7.29 -5.12
C LEU A 203 11.30 8.25 -6.27
N ALA A 204 11.52 9.54 -5.96
CA ALA A 204 11.87 10.56 -6.95
C ALA A 204 13.23 10.32 -7.60
N ALA A 205 14.16 9.64 -6.91
CA ALA A 205 15.47 9.28 -7.45
C ALA A 205 15.43 8.08 -8.43
N ILE A 206 14.35 7.30 -8.44
CA ILE A 206 14.21 6.16 -9.37
C ILE A 206 13.98 6.70 -10.78
N THR A 207 14.98 6.53 -11.64
CA THR A 207 14.88 6.84 -13.06
C THR A 207 14.48 5.58 -13.82
N VAL A 208 13.27 5.57 -14.39
CA VAL A 208 12.82 4.48 -15.25
C VAL A 208 13.35 4.71 -16.67
N PRO A 209 14.27 3.87 -17.18
CA PRO A 209 14.90 4.06 -18.48
C PRO A 209 13.90 3.91 -19.62
N LYS A 210 14.29 4.46 -20.77
CA LYS A 210 13.54 4.30 -22.01
C LYS A 210 13.73 2.88 -22.53
N LEU A 211 12.66 2.28 -23.02
CA LEU A 211 12.72 0.96 -23.62
C LEU A 211 13.52 1.00 -24.92
N PRO A 212 14.27 -0.06 -25.25
CA PRO A 212 14.79 -0.24 -26.60
C PRO A 212 13.63 -0.14 -27.61
N ALA A 213 13.88 0.48 -28.77
CA ALA A 213 12.86 0.59 -29.83
C ALA A 213 12.27 -0.78 -30.18
N GLU A 214 11.02 -0.83 -30.61
CA GLU A 214 10.42 -2.08 -31.11
C GLU A 214 11.24 -2.64 -32.28
N TYR A 215 11.45 -3.97 -32.32
CA TYR A 215 12.09 -4.60 -33.47
C TYR A 215 11.16 -4.57 -34.68
N ARG A 216 11.69 -4.17 -35.83
CA ARG A 216 11.01 -4.31 -37.12
C ARG A 216 11.98 -4.88 -38.12
N ARG A 217 11.58 -5.98 -38.77
CA ARG A 217 12.32 -6.55 -39.89
C ARG A 217 12.42 -5.48 -40.99
N GLY A 218 13.63 -5.24 -41.48
CA GLY A 218 13.84 -4.44 -42.68
C GLY A 218 13.42 -5.22 -43.93
N ASP A 219 13.43 -4.56 -45.08
CA ASP A 219 13.27 -5.27 -46.35
C ASP A 219 14.47 -6.20 -46.56
N ILE A 220 14.22 -7.51 -46.72
CA ILE A 220 15.24 -8.54 -46.96
C ILE A 220 14.82 -9.42 -48.13
N ASP A 221 15.78 -9.92 -48.90
CA ASP A 221 15.53 -10.99 -49.85
C ASP A 221 15.48 -12.34 -49.10
N GLU A 222 14.26 -12.89 -48.98
CA GLU A 222 13.98 -14.15 -48.29
C GLU A 222 14.64 -15.37 -48.96
N GLU A 223 15.00 -15.28 -50.25
CA GLU A 223 15.73 -16.33 -50.95
C GLU A 223 17.27 -16.22 -50.76
N SER A 224 17.75 -15.05 -50.30
CA SER A 224 19.16 -14.78 -50.04
C SER A 224 19.54 -15.20 -48.61
N LEU A 225 20.40 -16.22 -48.52
CA LEU A 225 20.91 -16.68 -47.22
C LEU A 225 21.72 -15.60 -46.48
N GLU A 226 22.39 -14.71 -47.22
CA GLU A 226 23.17 -13.61 -46.66
C GLU A 226 22.26 -12.55 -46.00
N ASP A 227 21.16 -12.19 -46.67
CA ASP A 227 20.19 -11.21 -46.15
C ASP A 227 19.46 -11.76 -44.92
N VAL A 228 19.02 -13.03 -44.98
CA VAL A 228 18.39 -13.71 -43.84
C VAL A 228 19.37 -13.85 -42.67
N GLY A 229 20.63 -14.20 -42.95
CA GLY A 229 21.69 -14.24 -41.93
C GLY A 229 21.90 -12.89 -41.25
N SER A 230 21.97 -11.80 -42.03
CA SER A 230 22.09 -10.44 -41.47
C SER A 230 20.87 -10.02 -40.64
N ALA A 231 19.66 -10.46 -41.04
CA ALA A 231 18.45 -10.22 -40.26
C ALA A 231 18.47 -10.96 -38.91
N ILE A 232 18.96 -12.20 -38.89
CA ILE A 232 19.14 -12.98 -37.65
C ILE A 232 20.14 -12.28 -36.73
N ASP A 233 21.29 -11.82 -37.25
CA ASP A 233 22.28 -11.11 -36.44
C ASP A 233 21.68 -9.84 -35.79
N ARG A 234 20.88 -9.07 -36.53
CA ARG A 234 20.17 -7.89 -36.00
C ARG A 234 19.12 -8.27 -34.95
N ALA A 235 18.38 -9.35 -35.18
CA ALA A 235 17.41 -9.87 -34.21
C ALA A 235 18.12 -10.30 -32.91
N GLN A 236 19.28 -10.97 -33.01
CA GLN A 236 20.10 -11.36 -31.87
C GLN A 236 20.67 -10.17 -31.10
N GLU A 237 21.22 -9.17 -31.80
CA GLU A 237 21.65 -7.91 -31.18
C GLU A 237 20.50 -7.27 -30.39
N LYS A 238 19.28 -7.34 -30.95
CA LYS A 238 18.10 -6.79 -30.29
C LYS A 238 17.66 -7.59 -29.06
N LEU A 239 17.78 -8.91 -29.10
CA LEU A 239 17.53 -9.77 -27.93
C LEU A 239 18.49 -9.42 -26.79
N VAL A 240 19.78 -9.24 -27.08
CA VAL A 240 20.79 -8.81 -26.10
C VAL A 240 20.42 -7.46 -25.48
N ALA A 241 19.95 -6.50 -26.28
CA ALA A 241 19.50 -5.20 -25.78
C ALA A 241 18.25 -5.31 -24.87
N LEU A 242 17.29 -6.19 -25.21
CA LEU A 242 16.11 -6.45 -24.36
C LEU A 242 16.47 -7.16 -23.05
N ASP A 243 17.43 -8.08 -23.06
CA ASP A 243 17.93 -8.75 -21.86
C ASP A 243 18.64 -7.76 -20.93
N GLY A 244 19.42 -6.84 -21.50
CA GLY A 244 20.01 -5.72 -20.77
C GLY A 244 18.95 -4.86 -20.08
N ALA A 245 17.94 -4.41 -20.83
CA ALA A 245 16.84 -3.61 -20.29
C ALA A 245 15.99 -4.36 -19.25
N THR A 246 15.81 -5.68 -19.42
CA THR A 246 15.12 -6.52 -18.44
C THR A 246 15.92 -6.63 -17.14
N THR A 247 17.24 -6.77 -17.24
CA THR A 247 18.15 -6.79 -16.08
C THR A 247 18.10 -5.46 -15.33
N GLU A 248 18.13 -4.34 -16.07
CA GLU A 248 17.96 -3.00 -15.50
C GLU A 248 16.61 -2.84 -14.80
N MET A 249 15.51 -3.35 -15.39
CA MET A 249 14.18 -3.28 -14.76
C MET A 249 14.11 -4.08 -13.46
N ARG A 250 14.74 -5.25 -13.42
CA ARG A 250 14.83 -6.05 -12.18
C ARG A 250 15.61 -5.30 -11.11
N SER A 251 16.72 -4.65 -11.48
CA SER A 251 17.50 -3.82 -10.56
C SER A 251 16.66 -2.66 -9.99
N ILE A 252 15.92 -1.95 -10.85
CA ILE A 252 15.01 -0.87 -10.42
C ILE A 252 13.94 -1.41 -9.50
N ARG A 253 13.35 -2.58 -9.82
CA ARG A 253 12.35 -3.18 -8.95
C ARG A 253 12.92 -3.53 -7.57
N THR A 254 14.13 -4.09 -7.52
CA THR A 254 14.82 -4.35 -6.26
C THR A 254 15.08 -3.08 -5.46
N GLN A 255 15.53 -2.01 -6.13
CA GLN A 255 15.73 -0.70 -5.48
C GLN A 255 14.41 -0.16 -4.92
N PHE A 256 13.35 -0.17 -5.73
CA PHE A 256 12.01 0.26 -5.35
C PHE A 256 11.48 -0.51 -4.12
N ASP A 257 11.56 -1.84 -4.15
CA ASP A 257 11.08 -2.69 -3.06
C ASP A 257 11.91 -2.50 -1.77
N ALA A 258 13.18 -2.09 -1.87
CA ALA A 258 14.05 -1.83 -0.73
C ALA A 258 13.77 -0.48 -0.03
N LEU A 259 13.09 0.47 -0.70
CA LEU A 259 12.82 1.79 -0.13
C LEU A 259 11.75 1.76 0.98
N ARG A 260 10.79 0.86 0.87
CA ARG A 260 9.58 0.86 1.71
C ARG A 260 9.80 0.38 3.16
N PRO A 261 10.54 -0.71 3.43
CA PRO A 261 10.64 -1.28 4.78
C PRO A 261 11.16 -0.31 5.87
N PRO A 262 12.18 0.54 5.63
CA PRO A 262 12.63 1.51 6.63
C PRO A 262 11.54 2.53 7.00
N ALA A 263 10.78 3.00 6.01
CA ALA A 263 9.68 3.93 6.22
C ALA A 263 8.51 3.28 6.96
N ASP A 264 8.15 2.03 6.61
CA ASP A 264 7.16 1.25 7.34
C ASP A 264 7.53 1.07 8.82
N ALA A 265 8.80 0.76 9.11
CA ALA A 265 9.27 0.59 10.48
C ALA A 265 9.14 1.89 11.31
N ALA A 266 9.52 3.04 10.75
CA ALA A 266 9.41 4.32 11.44
C ALA A 266 7.95 4.74 11.66
N VAL A 267 7.10 4.56 10.64
CA VAL A 267 5.65 4.86 10.73
C VAL A 267 4.95 3.92 11.72
N ALA A 268 5.33 2.64 11.77
CA ALA A 268 4.80 1.69 12.75
C ALA A 268 5.26 2.02 14.18
N ALA A 269 6.52 2.44 14.36
CA ALA A 269 7.01 2.90 15.67
C ALA A 269 6.24 4.15 16.15
N TYR A 270 5.99 5.10 15.25
CA TYR A 270 5.14 6.26 15.54
C TYR A 270 3.71 5.86 15.90
N ALA A 271 3.07 4.98 15.13
CA ALA A 271 1.74 4.44 15.45
C ALA A 271 1.71 3.76 16.83
N GLY A 272 2.79 3.05 17.20
CA GLY A 272 2.93 2.41 18.51
C GLY A 272 3.04 3.39 19.68
N SER A 273 3.40 4.66 19.45
CA SER A 273 3.52 5.67 20.50
C SER A 273 2.18 6.20 21.02
N PHE A 274 1.11 6.06 20.24
CA PHE A 274 -0.19 6.69 20.54
C PHE A 274 -0.83 6.18 21.83
N VAL A 275 -0.69 4.89 22.15
CA VAL A 275 -1.25 4.35 23.40
C VAL A 275 -0.56 4.98 24.62
N GLY A 276 0.76 5.12 24.58
CA GLY A 276 1.50 5.80 25.65
C GLY A 276 1.17 7.29 25.72
N ALA A 277 1.05 7.97 24.57
CA ALA A 277 0.67 9.38 24.50
C ALA A 277 -0.75 9.63 25.06
N ALA A 278 -1.70 8.75 24.77
CA ALA A 278 -3.06 8.83 25.30
C ALA A 278 -3.09 8.70 26.83
N GLU A 279 -2.34 7.75 27.41
CA GLU A 279 -2.26 7.59 28.87
C GLU A 279 -1.55 8.78 29.55
N ALA A 280 -0.52 9.34 28.91
CA ALA A 280 0.12 10.56 29.38
C ALA A 280 -0.86 11.75 29.36
N ALA A 281 -1.63 11.91 28.28
CA ALA A 281 -2.65 12.95 28.17
C ALA A 281 -3.74 12.80 29.24
N LYS A 282 -4.26 11.59 29.47
CA LYS A 282 -5.23 11.32 30.55
C LYS A 282 -4.70 11.67 31.94
N SER A 283 -3.39 11.47 32.15
CA SER A 283 -2.73 11.84 33.41
C SER A 283 -2.52 13.35 33.55
N ALA A 284 -2.29 14.05 32.43
CA ALA A 284 -2.14 15.50 32.39
C ALA A 284 -3.48 16.25 32.54
N TYR A 285 -4.59 15.63 32.13
CA TYR A 285 -5.94 16.20 32.17
C TYR A 285 -6.88 15.33 33.03
N PRO A 286 -6.66 15.28 34.37
CA PRO A 286 -7.34 14.35 35.25
C PRO A 286 -8.84 14.63 35.41
N GLU A 287 -9.26 15.89 35.33
CA GLU A 287 -10.65 16.32 35.57
C GLU A 287 -11.53 16.22 34.31
N ALA A 288 -10.95 15.97 33.14
CA ALA A 288 -11.71 15.75 31.92
C ALA A 288 -12.65 14.53 32.05
N ASP A 289 -13.81 14.60 31.40
CA ASP A 289 -14.84 13.56 31.40
C ASP A 289 -14.28 12.17 31.03
N GLU A 290 -14.61 11.16 31.84
CA GLU A 290 -14.19 9.77 31.64
C GLU A 290 -14.58 9.21 30.26
N ALA A 291 -15.72 9.61 29.71
CA ALA A 291 -16.14 9.22 28.37
C ALA A 291 -15.23 9.79 27.28
N LEU A 292 -14.70 11.01 27.46
CA LEU A 292 -13.74 11.61 26.54
C LEU A 292 -12.38 10.92 26.64
N LYS A 293 -11.90 10.67 27.87
CA LYS A 293 -10.67 9.89 28.12
C LYS A 293 -10.74 8.47 27.55
N ALA A 294 -11.91 7.83 27.63
CA ALA A 294 -12.15 6.52 27.00
C ALA A 294 -12.10 6.60 25.47
N ARG A 295 -12.74 7.61 24.85
CA ARG A 295 -12.68 7.83 23.39
C ARG A 295 -11.26 8.09 22.90
N LEU A 296 -10.47 8.87 23.64
CA LEU A 296 -9.06 9.10 23.33
C LEU A 296 -8.26 7.79 23.30
N SER A 297 -8.48 6.93 24.30
CA SER A 297 -7.85 5.61 24.38
C SER A 297 -8.28 4.69 23.22
N GLU A 298 -9.56 4.71 22.85
CA GLU A 298 -10.09 3.96 21.70
C GLU A 298 -9.48 4.45 20.38
N ALA A 299 -9.39 5.77 20.18
CA ALA A 299 -8.80 6.36 18.99
C ALA A 299 -7.30 6.01 18.88
N ALA A 300 -6.56 6.01 19.99
CA ALA A 300 -5.17 5.58 20.05
C ALA A 300 -5.01 4.10 19.64
N ALA A 301 -5.85 3.22 20.20
CA ALA A 301 -5.85 1.80 19.83
C ALA A 301 -6.20 1.59 18.34
N ARG A 302 -7.10 2.40 17.80
CA ARG A 302 -7.48 2.35 16.38
C ARG A 302 -6.33 2.70 15.45
N ILE A 303 -5.46 3.64 15.83
CA ILE A 303 -4.23 3.94 15.08
C ILE A 303 -3.32 2.72 15.01
N GLY A 304 -3.09 2.03 16.14
CA GLY A 304 -2.30 0.80 16.15
C GLY A 304 -2.90 -0.33 15.30
N ALA A 305 -4.23 -0.40 15.20
CA ALA A 305 -4.93 -1.38 14.37
C ALA A 305 -5.02 -0.99 12.88
N THR A 306 -4.82 0.28 12.53
CA THR A 306 -4.99 0.82 11.17
C THR A 306 -3.63 1.09 10.55
N GLY A 307 -3.33 0.47 9.40
CA GLY A 307 -2.13 0.81 8.65
C GLY A 307 -2.17 2.28 8.18
N LEU A 308 -1.23 3.10 8.67
CA LEU A 308 -1.21 4.55 8.41
C LEU A 308 -1.00 4.91 6.93
N TRP A 309 -0.39 4.01 6.16
CA TRP A 309 -0.22 4.19 4.72
C TRP A 309 -1.49 3.97 3.90
N GLY A 310 -2.51 3.36 4.49
CA GLY A 310 -3.77 3.08 3.83
C GLY A 310 -4.72 4.28 3.84
N PRO A 311 -5.82 4.21 3.07
CA PRO A 311 -6.82 5.28 3.01
C PRO A 311 -7.47 5.59 4.37
N GLY A 312 -7.46 4.65 5.32
CA GLY A 312 -7.97 4.87 6.68
C GLY A 312 -6.98 5.56 7.63
N GLY A 313 -5.70 5.66 7.27
CA GLY A 313 -4.64 6.19 8.15
C GLY A 313 -4.85 7.65 8.53
N ALA A 314 -5.11 8.51 7.54
CA ALA A 314 -5.38 9.93 7.78
C ALA A 314 -6.63 10.14 8.66
N THR A 315 -7.70 9.37 8.41
CA THR A 315 -8.92 9.42 9.22
C THR A 315 -8.67 8.96 10.66
N ALA A 316 -7.83 7.95 10.87
CA ALA A 316 -7.48 7.48 12.21
C ALA A 316 -6.67 8.53 12.99
N LEU A 317 -5.68 9.17 12.33
CA LEU A 317 -4.90 10.27 12.90
C LEU A 317 -5.80 11.46 13.27
N GLN A 318 -6.70 11.84 12.37
CA GLN A 318 -7.66 12.92 12.64
C GLN A 318 -8.59 12.57 13.81
N GLY A 319 -9.11 11.34 13.85
CA GLY A 319 -9.99 10.90 14.94
C GLY A 319 -9.31 10.91 16.31
N TYR A 320 -8.02 10.59 16.38
CA TYR A 320 -7.24 10.74 17.61
C TYR A 320 -7.00 12.21 17.96
N HIS A 321 -6.60 13.03 16.99
CA HIS A 321 -6.43 14.47 17.19
C HIS A 321 -7.69 15.11 17.76
N ASP A 322 -8.86 14.84 17.17
CA ASP A 322 -10.14 15.40 17.61
C ASP A 322 -10.53 14.91 19.01
N ALA A 323 -10.24 13.64 19.33
CA ALA A 323 -10.46 13.11 20.67
C ALA A 323 -9.53 13.78 21.71
N PHE A 324 -8.27 14.04 21.34
CA PHE A 324 -7.32 14.76 22.20
C PHE A 324 -7.80 16.19 22.45
N VAL A 325 -8.15 16.93 21.39
CA VAL A 325 -8.70 18.29 21.49
C VAL A 325 -9.92 18.34 22.41
N ALA A 326 -10.82 17.36 22.30
CA ALA A 326 -12.00 17.29 23.16
C ALA A 326 -11.65 17.12 24.65
N VAL A 327 -10.65 16.29 24.97
CA VAL A 327 -10.16 16.11 26.36
C VAL A 327 -9.56 17.40 26.90
N VAL A 328 -8.71 18.07 26.12
CA VAL A 328 -8.06 19.32 26.56
C VAL A 328 -9.10 20.43 26.74
N ALA A 329 -10.04 20.57 25.81
CA ALA A 329 -11.10 21.58 25.89
C ALA A 329 -12.01 21.37 27.11
N ASP A 330 -12.31 20.11 27.46
CA ASP A 330 -13.13 19.82 28.64
C ASP A 330 -12.39 20.10 29.95
N GLN A 331 -11.09 19.77 30.05
CA GLN A 331 -10.29 20.17 31.20
C GLN A 331 -10.29 21.69 31.37
N ALA A 332 -10.02 22.45 30.29
CA ALA A 332 -9.99 23.90 30.35
C ALA A 332 -11.34 24.51 30.77
N ARG A 333 -12.46 23.89 30.34
CA ARG A 333 -13.80 24.26 30.81
C ARG A 333 -13.95 24.04 32.32
N VAL A 334 -13.53 22.88 32.82
CA VAL A 334 -13.60 22.57 34.26
C VAL A 334 -12.73 23.54 35.08
N ASP A 335 -11.53 23.83 34.62
CA ASP A 335 -10.62 24.77 35.29
C ASP A 335 -11.24 26.18 35.37
N ALA A 336 -11.84 26.66 34.28
CA ALA A 336 -12.54 27.94 34.24
C ALA A 336 -13.77 27.99 35.18
N GLU A 337 -14.55 26.91 35.26
CA GLU A 337 -15.68 26.79 36.18
C GLU A 337 -15.20 26.84 37.65
N GLN A 338 -14.09 26.17 37.97
CA GLN A 338 -13.50 26.19 39.31
C GLN A 338 -12.96 27.58 39.69
N GLU A 339 -12.28 28.28 38.79
CA GLU A 339 -11.82 29.65 39.03
C GLU A 339 -12.98 30.63 39.24
N GLN A 340 -14.08 30.47 38.49
CA GLN A 340 -15.28 31.27 38.66
C GLN A 340 -15.97 31.00 40.00
N GLU A 341 -16.03 29.74 40.45
CA GLU A 341 -16.56 29.41 41.77
C GLU A 341 -15.69 29.97 42.90
N GLN A 342 -14.36 29.89 42.77
CA GLN A 342 -13.43 30.40 43.77
C GLN A 342 -13.52 31.92 43.91
N SER A 343 -13.50 32.65 42.79
CA SER A 343 -13.67 34.12 42.78
C SER A 343 -15.03 34.55 43.33
N SER A 344 -16.11 33.81 43.06
CA SER A 344 -17.44 34.06 43.62
C SER A 344 -17.47 33.83 45.13
N ARG A 345 -16.85 32.75 45.62
CA ARG A 345 -16.73 32.46 47.07
C ARG A 345 -15.87 33.48 47.80
N GLU A 346 -14.80 33.97 47.18
CA GLU A 346 -13.95 35.01 47.76
C GLU A 346 -14.68 36.36 47.83
N THR A 347 -15.41 36.72 46.77
CA THR A 347 -16.26 37.92 46.77
C THR A 347 -17.35 37.84 47.84
N ALA A 348 -18.01 36.68 48.00
CA ALA A 348 -19.03 36.47 49.02
C ALA A 348 -18.48 36.42 50.47
N ARG A 349 -17.19 36.12 50.65
CA ARG A 349 -16.52 36.10 51.97
C ARG A 349 -15.89 37.44 52.35
N ARG A 350 -15.77 38.38 51.42
CA ARG A 350 -15.29 39.74 51.74
C ARG A 350 -16.35 40.42 52.61
N PRO A 351 -16.07 40.76 53.88
CA PRO A 351 -17.06 41.41 54.74
C PRO A 351 -17.46 42.72 54.08
N VAL A 352 -18.75 42.88 53.81
CA VAL A 352 -19.35 44.17 53.49
C VAL A 352 -19.08 45.05 54.71
N THR A 353 -18.05 45.89 54.62
CA THR A 353 -17.91 46.97 55.58
C THR A 353 -19.00 47.95 55.18
N GLU A 354 -20.17 47.82 55.81
CA GLU A 354 -21.22 48.81 55.75
C GLU A 354 -20.65 50.11 56.34
N GLU A 355 -20.08 50.95 55.49
CA GLU A 355 -19.90 52.35 55.80
C GLU A 355 -21.29 53.00 55.69
N THR A 356 -22.03 52.92 56.81
CA THR A 356 -23.30 53.59 57.03
C THR A 356 -23.06 55.10 56.98
N THR A 357 -23.16 55.69 55.79
CA THR A 357 -23.25 57.15 55.65
C THR A 357 -24.71 57.55 55.90
N PRO A 358 -25.01 58.46 56.85
CA PRO A 358 -26.39 58.91 57.11
C PRO A 358 -26.97 59.69 55.92
N PRO A 359 -28.31 59.75 55.76
CA PRO A 359 -28.93 60.40 54.62
C PRO A 359 -28.83 61.92 54.76
N ALA A 360 -28.35 62.60 53.71
CA ALA A 360 -28.56 64.03 53.53
C ALA A 360 -29.73 64.23 52.55
N ASP A 361 -30.72 64.96 53.04
CA ASP A 361 -31.98 65.38 52.39
C ASP A 361 -31.75 66.45 51.29
N PRO A 362 -32.76 66.88 50.51
CA PRO A 362 -32.66 67.07 49.06
C PRO A 362 -32.86 68.54 48.63
N THR A 363 -32.13 69.00 47.61
CA THR A 363 -32.52 70.22 46.86
C THR A 363 -32.20 70.08 45.37
N THR A 364 -33.24 69.73 44.60
CA THR A 364 -33.76 70.32 43.33
C THR A 364 -32.82 70.80 42.18
N PRO A 365 -33.33 71.05 40.95
CA PRO A 365 -32.91 70.35 39.72
C PRO A 365 -32.25 71.28 38.67
N THR A 366 -31.55 70.74 37.67
CA THR A 366 -31.40 71.42 36.36
C THR A 366 -31.27 70.40 35.23
N ASP A 367 -32.13 70.61 34.25
CA ASP A 367 -32.34 69.90 32.97
C ASP A 367 -31.13 69.99 31.99
N PRO A 368 -31.18 69.28 30.84
CA PRO A 368 -30.03 68.82 30.05
C PRO A 368 -29.71 69.72 28.83
N PRO A 369 -28.67 69.37 28.06
CA PRO A 369 -28.95 69.10 26.66
C PRO A 369 -28.29 67.82 26.13
N ALA A 370 -28.91 67.31 25.06
CA ALA A 370 -28.55 66.11 24.30
C ALA A 370 -27.59 66.46 23.11
N PRO A 371 -27.53 65.71 22.00
CA PRO A 371 -26.43 64.79 21.65
C PRO A 371 -25.74 65.12 20.31
N GLU A 372 -24.42 64.88 20.13
CA GLU A 372 -23.79 64.89 18.80
C GLU A 372 -22.66 63.82 18.65
N THR A 373 -23.03 62.75 17.93
CA THR A 373 -22.37 62.09 16.79
C THR A 373 -20.90 61.57 16.78
N PRO A 374 -20.64 60.50 16.00
CA PRO A 374 -19.45 59.62 16.07
C PRO A 374 -18.31 60.09 15.16
N VAL A 375 -17.08 59.63 15.45
CA VAL A 375 -15.95 59.74 14.52
C VAL A 375 -15.22 58.40 14.41
N ASP A 376 -15.12 57.92 13.17
CA ASP A 376 -14.18 56.95 12.63
C ASP A 376 -14.10 57.25 11.11
N PRO A 377 -13.09 56.86 10.31
CA PRO A 377 -11.67 56.55 10.55
C PRO A 377 -10.73 57.44 9.68
N GLU A 378 -9.42 57.49 9.98
CA GLU A 378 -8.40 57.91 8.99
C GLU A 378 -7.24 56.90 8.93
N THR A 379 -7.06 56.34 7.73
CA THR A 379 -5.94 55.49 7.29
C THR A 379 -4.94 56.34 6.47
N PRO A 380 -3.81 55.78 5.98
CA PRO A 380 -2.42 55.90 6.43
C PRO A 380 -1.55 56.90 5.61
N PRO A 381 -0.22 56.98 5.83
CA PRO A 381 0.69 57.37 4.75
C PRO A 381 1.55 56.20 4.27
N GLU A 382 1.54 56.06 2.95
CA GLU A 382 2.47 55.32 2.11
C GLU A 382 3.90 55.90 2.24
N GLY A 383 4.90 55.01 2.11
CA GLY A 383 6.30 55.37 1.98
C GLY A 383 6.99 54.45 0.97
N GLU A 384 7.03 54.92 -0.29
CA GLU A 384 7.85 54.44 -1.42
C GLU A 384 9.33 54.32 -1.01
N GLY A 385 10.06 53.25 -1.38
CA GLY A 385 10.77 53.10 -2.66
C GLY A 385 12.11 53.87 -2.64
N THR A 386 13.30 53.26 -2.58
CA THR A 386 14.21 52.86 -3.70
C THR A 386 15.68 53.08 -3.23
N PRO A 387 16.76 52.60 -3.91
CA PRO A 387 16.87 51.86 -5.16
C PRO A 387 17.51 50.46 -5.05
#